data_AF-A0A3C0CU94-F1
#
_entry.id   AF-A0A3C0CU94-F1
#
_cell.length_a   1.000
_cell.length_b   1.000
_cell.length_c   1.000
_cell.angle_alpha   90.00
_cell.angle_beta   90.00
_cell.angle_gamma   90.00
#
_symmetry.space_group_name_H-M   'P 1'
#
loop_
_entity.id
_entity.type
_entity.pdbx_description
1 polymer ?
#
loop_
_entity_poly.entity_id
_entity_poly.type
_entity_poly.pdbx_seq_one_letter_code
_entity_poly.pdbx_strand_id
1 'polypeptide(L)' 'HSAEKAIEALKELAAPHATVIRDGEEVDIDASEITLGDLIVFEAGDRVPADG' A
#
# COMPACT_ATOMS: atom_id res chain seq x y z
N HIS A 1 24.05 16.24 -0.71
CA HIS A 1 23.60 14.93 -0.17
C HIS A 1 22.27 14.99 0.59
N SER A 2 21.71 16.17 0.88
CA SER A 2 20.43 16.31 1.61
C SER A 2 19.18 16.25 0.73
N ALA A 3 19.27 16.69 -0.54
CA ALA A 3 18.15 16.73 -1.47
C ALA A 3 17.62 15.33 -1.81
N GLU A 4 18.51 14.35 -1.96
CA GLU A 4 18.18 12.98 -2.33
C GLU A 4 17.38 12.27 -1.23
N LYS A 5 17.80 12.43 0.04
CA LYS A 5 17.07 11.94 1.22
C LYS A 5 15.68 12.56 1.37
N ALA A 6 15.53 13.85 1.03
CA ALA A 6 14.23 14.52 1.11
C ALA A 6 13.26 13.97 0.05
N ILE A 7 13.74 13.69 -1.16
CA ILE A 7 12.93 13.08 -2.22
C ILE A 7 12.55 11.64 -1.87
N GLU A 8 13.45 10.88 -1.26
CA GLU A 8 13.18 9.51 -0.81
C GLU A 8 12.10 9.48 0.29
N ALA A 9 12.22 10.33 1.32
CA ALA A 9 11.19 10.47 2.35
C ALA A 9 9.83 10.92 1.79
N LEU A 10 9.82 11.79 0.77
CA LEU A 10 8.59 12.19 0.09
C LEU A 10 7.98 11.04 -0.72
N LYS A 11 8.80 10.14 -1.28
CA LYS A 11 8.32 8.94 -1.96
C LYS A 11 7.75 7.91 -0.99
N GLU A 12 8.35 7.76 0.19
CA GLU A 12 7.79 6.91 1.25
C GLU A 12 6.45 7.45 1.75
N LEU A 13 6.31 8.77 1.95
CA LEU A 13 5.04 9.39 2.33
C LEU A 13 3.96 9.33 1.23
N ALA A 14 4.37 9.16 -0.02
CA ALA A 14 3.47 9.01 -1.17
C ALA A 14 3.33 7.54 -1.60
N ALA A 15 3.97 6.60 -0.88
CA ALA A 15 3.85 5.19 -1.18
C ALA A 15 2.39 4.78 -0.97
N PRO A 16 1.79 4.02 -1.90
CA PRO A 16 0.44 3.53 -1.72
C PRO A 16 0.45 2.53 -0.56
N HIS A 17 -0.42 2.76 0.41
CA HIS A 17 -0.75 1.79 1.46
C HIS A 17 -1.97 0.98 1.03
N ALA A 18 -2.13 -0.20 1.63
CA ALA A 18 -3.31 -1.03 1.47
C ALA A 18 -3.71 -1.68 2.79
N THR A 19 -5.02 -1.81 3.00
CA THR A 19 -5.56 -2.60 4.11
C THR A 19 -5.75 -4.04 3.65
N VAL A 20 -5.16 -4.98 4.37
CA VAL A 20 -5.30 -6.43 4.13
C VAL A 20 -5.83 -7.14 5.36
N ILE A 21 -6.43 -8.32 5.19
CA ILE A 21 -6.82 -9.19 6.29
C ILE A 21 -5.76 -10.28 6.46
N ARG A 22 -5.07 -10.28 7.60
CA ARG A 22 -4.09 -11.32 8.01
C ARG A 22 -4.48 -11.87 9.37
N ASP A 23 -4.44 -13.19 9.50
CA ASP A 23 -4.85 -13.90 10.74
C ASP A 23 -6.27 -13.52 11.25
N GLY A 24 -7.13 -13.03 10.35
CA GLY A 24 -8.50 -12.61 10.67
C GLY A 24 -8.64 -11.16 11.12
N GLU A 25 -7.57 -10.37 11.10
CA GLU A 25 -7.57 -8.95 11.50
C GLU A 25 -7.16 -8.04 10.33
N GLU A 26 -7.70 -6.82 10.30
CA GLU A 26 -7.32 -5.80 9.33
C GLU A 26 -5.96 -5.17 9.69
N VAL A 27 -5.06 -5.11 8.72
CA VAL A 27 -3.70 -4.60 8.86
C VAL A 27 -3.42 -3.63 7.71
N ASP A 28 -3.02 -2.41 8.05
CA ASP A 28 -2.49 -1.44 7.07
C ASP A 28 -1.01 -1.76 6.81
N ILE A 29 -0.68 -2.01 5.54
CA ILE A 29 0.69 -2.31 5.10
C ILE A 29 1.05 -1.47 3.89
N ASP A 30 2.36 -1.32 3.64
CA ASP A 30 2.83 -0.78 2.36
C ASP A 30 2.35 -1.70 1.23
N ALA A 31 1.85 -1.13 0.13
CA ALA A 31 1.36 -1.95 -0.99
C ALA A 31 2.48 -2.81 -1.64
N SER A 32 3.75 -2.47 -1.41
CA SER A 32 4.91 -3.27 -1.80
C SER A 32 5.08 -4.56 -0.99
N GLU A 33 4.46 -4.66 0.19
CA GLU A 33 4.50 -5.82 1.08
C GLU A 33 3.34 -6.81 0.84
N ILE A 34 2.47 -6.54 -0.14
CA ILE A 34 1.37 -7.43 -0.53
C ILE A 34 1.94 -8.66 -1.21
N THR A 35 1.43 -9.83 -0.82
CA THR A 35 1.83 -11.14 -1.36
C THR A 35 0.63 -11.97 -1.78
N LEU A 36 0.88 -13.08 -2.48
CA LEU A 36 -0.16 -14.04 -2.83
C LEU A 36 -0.75 -14.66 -1.56
N GLY A 37 -2.06 -14.52 -1.40
CA GLY A 37 -2.79 -15.02 -0.22
C GLY A 37 -3.34 -13.91 0.68
N ASP A 38 -2.91 -12.67 0.49
CA ASP A 38 -3.50 -11.52 1.18
C ASP A 38 -4.91 -11.23 0.67
N LEU A 39 -5.85 -11.00 1.59
CA LEU A 39 -7.19 -10.51 1.27
C LEU A 39 -7.19 -8.99 1.40
N ILE A 40 -7.24 -8.28 0.28
CA ILE A 40 -7.26 -6.82 0.26
C ILE A 40 -8.68 -6.31 0.53
N VAL A 41 -8.80 -5.32 1.40
CA VAL A 41 -10.05 -4.60 1.66
C VAL A 41 -10.13 -3.41 0.71
N PHE A 42 -11.23 -3.31 -0.03
CA PHE A 42 -11.52 -2.18 -0.91
C PHE A 42 -12.75 -1.44 -0.42
N GLU A 43 -12.69 -0.12 -0.43
CA GLU A 43 -13.85 0.74 -0.19
C GLU A 43 -14.60 1.05 -1.49
N ALA A 44 -15.85 1.47 -1.35
CA ALA A 44 -16.66 1.86 -2.49
C ALA A 44 -16.07 3.10 -3.17
N GLY A 45 -15.49 2.91 -4.36
CA GLY A 45 -14.83 3.97 -5.14
C GLY A 45 -13.35 3.72 -5.40
N ASP A 46 -12.77 2.68 -4.79
CA ASP A 46 -11.39 2.31 -5.04
C ASP A 46 -11.19 1.81 -6.48
N ARG A 47 -10.11 2.26 -7.09
CA ARG A 47 -9.70 1.85 -8.43
C ARG A 47 -8.79 0.64 -8.31
N VAL A 48 -9.29 -0.53 -8.70
CA VAL A 48 -8.49 -1.77 -8.68
C VAL A 48 -7.46 -1.69 -9.80
N PRO A 49 -6.15 -1.85 -9.51
CA PRO A 49 -5.09 -1.71 -10.51
C PRO A 49 -5.12 -2.75 -11.65
N ALA A 50 -6.00 -3.76 -11.58
CA ALA A 50 -6.19 -4.80 -12.60
C ALA A 50 -7.20 -4.43 -13.70
N ASP A 51 -7.88 -3.29 -13.62
CA ASP A 51 -8.87 -2.85 -14.61
C ASP A 51 -8.25 -2.15 -15.84
N GLY A 52 -6.94 -2.36 -16.08
CA GLY A 52 -6.16 -1.76 -17.16
C GLY A 52 -5.42 -2.76 -18.03
#